data_AF-A0A2D6S454-F1
#
_entry.id   AF-A0A2D6S454-F1
#
_cell.length_a   1.000
_cell.length_b   1.000
_cell.length_c   1.000
_cell.angle_alpha   90.00
_cell.angle_beta   90.00
_cell.angle_gamma   90.00
#
_symmetry.space_group_name_H-M   'P 1'
#
loop_
_entity.id
_entity.type
_entity.pdbx_description
1 polymer ?
#
loop_
_entity_poly.entity_id
_entity_poly.type
_entity_poly.pdbx_seq_one_letter_code
_entity_poly.pdbx_strand_id
1 'polypeptide(L)'
;MPKVVIGHMDDPKSLTPIYDRFSDEHPELKIGCEEFEGAGEFAAQHEGIRFIWIDKGEGEVYLDVGYRTQEGDGEKLPDCYTSEKVDTENLPILQSIAENLDTLHPEILLPVESILSRFDGEITIGDISNEIRLMVETGIDRVDWTSRPKVRRSFELLLENYSQMGWSTKQEGSFESIKVGDQLTVTADEPVCARGKFRYWWIEDTSIFMTHLTTVRRLNYIRNAATKPSEFLGLTMPWLCYTETEDKLDGVNSVNNHVCHITDQNSQTHYHPAQAIGGGKPQHEIHIALEPSSLGIDVQEHGNYIDIFPEVDDLTVHQKIELSPGTIVYIPPGTGHRIVNAVVSVLGIPGFKLNNTIFLD
;
A
#
# COMPACT_ATOMS: atom_id res chain seq x y z
N MET A 1 -17.08 -23.36 -5.03
CA MET A 1 -16.42 -22.29 -5.81
C MET A 1 -16.33 -21.07 -4.92
N PRO A 2 -15.17 -20.42 -4.83
CA PRO A 2 -15.07 -19.13 -4.16
C PRO A 2 -16.06 -18.16 -4.82
N LYS A 3 -16.89 -17.50 -4.02
CA LYS A 3 -17.91 -16.57 -4.49
C LYS A 3 -17.45 -15.15 -4.18
N VAL A 4 -17.50 -14.21 -5.11
CA VAL A 4 -17.25 -12.80 -4.78
C VAL A 4 -18.46 -12.20 -4.08
N VAL A 5 -18.22 -11.22 -3.21
CA VAL A 5 -19.29 -10.43 -2.57
C VAL A 5 -19.17 -8.99 -3.04
N ILE A 6 -20.29 -8.39 -3.44
CA ILE A 6 -20.33 -7.06 -4.04
C ILE A 6 -21.26 -6.20 -3.21
N GLY A 7 -20.86 -4.96 -3.01
CA GLY A 7 -21.66 -3.93 -2.36
C GLY A 7 -21.35 -2.56 -2.92
N HIS A 8 -22.05 -1.54 -2.42
CA HIS A 8 -21.88 -0.15 -2.81
C HIS A 8 -22.01 0.77 -1.60
N MET A 9 -21.14 1.78 -1.47
CA MET A 9 -21.13 2.69 -0.31
C MET A 9 -22.45 3.40 -0.07
N ASP A 10 -23.12 3.78 -1.17
CA ASP A 10 -24.39 4.50 -1.11
C ASP A 10 -25.59 3.58 -0.77
N ASP A 11 -25.37 2.26 -0.69
CA ASP A 11 -26.36 1.30 -0.21
C ASP A 11 -25.78 0.48 0.96
N PRO A 12 -25.87 0.99 2.21
CA PRO A 12 -25.33 0.31 3.39
C PRO A 12 -25.83 -1.13 3.58
N LYS A 13 -27.03 -1.47 3.09
CA LYS A 13 -27.55 -2.84 3.19
C LYS A 13 -26.81 -3.81 2.27
N SER A 14 -26.30 -3.33 1.14
CA SER A 14 -25.47 -4.12 0.24
C SER A 14 -24.10 -4.45 0.82
N LEU A 15 -23.66 -3.73 1.86
CA LEU A 15 -22.38 -3.96 2.55
C LEU A 15 -22.47 -5.06 3.62
N THR A 16 -23.68 -5.37 4.12
CA THR A 16 -23.87 -6.39 5.17
C THR A 16 -23.23 -7.74 4.81
N PRO A 17 -23.42 -8.30 3.60
CA PRO A 17 -22.77 -9.57 3.24
C PRO A 17 -21.25 -9.50 3.19
N ILE A 18 -20.67 -8.32 2.93
CA ILE A 18 -19.21 -8.11 2.98
C ILE A 18 -18.76 -8.17 4.44
N TYR A 19 -19.42 -7.41 5.32
CA TYR A 19 -19.08 -7.37 6.75
C TYR A 19 -19.24 -8.72 7.45
N ASP A 20 -20.32 -9.44 7.18
CA ASP A 20 -20.59 -10.77 7.75
C ASP A 20 -19.47 -11.73 7.37
N ARG A 21 -19.17 -11.80 6.06
CA ARG A 21 -18.14 -12.70 5.57
C ARG A 21 -16.74 -12.32 6.05
N PHE A 22 -16.42 -11.02 6.04
CA PHE A 22 -15.15 -10.52 6.52
C PHE A 22 -14.93 -10.86 7.99
N SER A 23 -15.96 -10.69 8.82
CA SER A 23 -15.90 -11.01 10.25
C SER A 23 -15.71 -12.51 10.52
N ASP A 24 -16.32 -13.36 9.69
CA ASP A 24 -16.17 -14.81 9.78
C ASP A 24 -14.75 -15.28 9.36
N GLU A 25 -14.19 -14.68 8.30
CA GLU A 25 -12.87 -15.05 7.76
C GLU A 25 -11.70 -14.40 8.53
N HIS A 26 -11.93 -13.23 9.15
CA HIS A 26 -10.94 -12.41 9.86
C HIS A 26 -11.47 -11.97 11.24
N PRO A 27 -11.63 -12.89 12.20
CA PRO A 27 -12.19 -12.57 13.52
C PRO A 27 -11.36 -11.54 14.31
N GLU A 28 -10.06 -11.44 14.03
CA GLU A 28 -9.15 -10.46 14.64
C GLU A 28 -9.24 -9.06 14.03
N LEU A 29 -9.88 -8.93 12.87
CA LEU A 29 -10.08 -7.67 12.18
C LEU A 29 -11.51 -7.17 12.41
N LYS A 30 -11.67 -5.85 12.36
CA LYS A 30 -12.96 -5.15 12.34
C LYS A 30 -12.99 -4.27 11.12
N ILE A 31 -14.16 -4.07 10.52
CA ILE A 31 -14.31 -3.31 9.28
C ILE A 31 -15.54 -2.43 9.36
N GLY A 32 -15.48 -1.27 8.70
CA GLY A 32 -16.64 -0.39 8.57
C GLY A 32 -16.45 0.70 7.52
N CYS A 33 -17.54 1.44 7.31
CA CYS A 33 -17.62 2.61 6.47
C CYS A 33 -18.41 3.69 7.21
N GLU A 34 -17.86 4.90 7.27
CA GLU A 34 -18.42 6.00 8.03
C GLU A 34 -18.29 7.32 7.25
N GLU A 35 -19.17 8.28 7.56
CA GLU A 35 -19.05 9.67 7.12
C GLU A 35 -18.60 10.54 8.29
N PHE A 36 -17.66 11.45 8.03
CA PHE A 36 -17.19 12.45 8.95
C PHE A 36 -17.57 13.85 8.46
N GLU A 37 -18.11 14.67 9.35
CA GLU A 37 -18.43 16.07 9.08
C GLU A 37 -18.15 16.93 10.31
N GLY A 38 -17.42 18.04 10.12
CA GLY A 38 -17.12 19.01 11.17
C GLY A 38 -15.69 18.87 11.68
N ALA A 39 -15.50 18.80 12.99
CA ALA A 39 -14.21 18.65 13.64
C ALA A 39 -14.32 17.60 14.75
N GLY A 40 -13.29 16.76 14.90
CA GLY A 40 -13.30 15.64 15.81
C GLY A 40 -11.95 14.93 15.85
N GLU A 41 -11.94 13.78 16.51
CA GLU A 41 -10.74 13.00 16.73
C GLU A 41 -10.93 11.59 16.17
N PHE A 42 -9.91 11.09 15.49
CA PHE A 42 -9.84 9.72 14.99
C PHE A 42 -8.91 8.92 15.90
N ALA A 43 -9.46 7.85 16.47
CA ALA A 43 -8.75 6.88 17.29
C ALA A 43 -9.18 5.45 16.88
N ALA A 44 -8.42 4.47 17.35
CA ALA A 44 -8.85 3.08 17.33
C ALA A 44 -10.08 2.88 18.24
N GLN A 45 -11.05 2.10 17.77
CA GLN A 45 -12.32 1.85 18.46
C GLN A 45 -12.33 0.54 19.27
N HIS A 46 -11.40 -0.36 18.97
CA HIS A 46 -11.31 -1.72 19.48
C HIS A 46 -9.92 -2.06 20.05
N GLU A 47 -9.19 -1.03 20.51
CA GLU A 47 -7.86 -1.15 21.12
C GLU A 47 -6.79 -1.77 20.18
N GLY A 48 -7.02 -1.73 18.86
CA GLY A 48 -6.07 -2.17 17.84
C GLY A 48 -5.41 -1.02 17.09
N ILE A 49 -4.96 -1.31 15.86
CA ILE A 49 -4.50 -0.31 14.89
C ILE A 49 -5.57 -0.13 13.83
N ARG A 50 -6.08 1.09 13.70
CA ARG A 50 -7.13 1.43 12.75
C ARG A 50 -6.53 2.11 11.53
N PHE A 51 -6.64 1.44 10.39
CA PHE A 51 -6.30 1.94 9.07
C PHE A 51 -7.55 2.53 8.43
N ILE A 52 -7.45 3.73 7.89
CA ILE A 52 -8.56 4.51 7.36
C ILE A 52 -8.22 4.98 5.95
N TRP A 53 -9.11 4.79 5.00
CA TRP A 53 -8.93 5.21 3.60
C TRP A 53 -10.08 6.11 3.17
N ILE A 54 -9.74 7.29 2.65
CA ILE A 54 -10.75 8.26 2.21
C ILE A 54 -11.22 7.89 0.81
N ASP A 55 -12.52 7.63 0.64
CA ASP A 55 -13.10 7.29 -0.67
C ASP A 55 -13.82 8.48 -1.32
N LYS A 56 -14.27 9.46 -0.51
CA LYS A 56 -15.00 10.62 -1.02
C LYS A 56 -14.80 11.85 -0.14
N GLY A 57 -14.68 13.02 -0.76
CA GLY A 57 -14.56 14.30 -0.06
C GLY A 57 -13.13 14.63 0.36
N GLU A 58 -13.01 15.59 1.27
CA GLU A 58 -11.73 16.14 1.70
C GLU A 58 -11.80 16.67 3.13
N GLY A 59 -10.63 16.83 3.75
CA GLY A 59 -10.49 17.39 5.08
C GLY A 59 -9.04 17.78 5.37
N GLU A 60 -8.77 17.95 6.65
CA GLU A 60 -7.43 18.21 7.16
C GLU A 60 -7.22 17.45 8.47
N VAL A 61 -5.99 17.00 8.71
CA VAL A 61 -5.56 16.39 9.97
C VAL A 61 -4.48 17.25 10.61
N TYR A 62 -4.53 17.39 11.93
CA TYR A 62 -3.52 18.12 12.67
C TYR A 62 -2.32 17.21 12.93
N LEU A 63 -1.15 17.60 12.41
CA LEU A 63 0.11 16.93 12.66
C LEU A 63 1.01 17.84 13.48
N ASP A 64 1.50 17.34 14.61
CA ASP A 64 2.27 18.14 15.56
C ASP A 64 3.75 18.28 15.14
N VAL A 65 4.45 19.19 15.80
CA VAL A 65 5.92 19.28 15.71
C VAL A 65 6.55 17.94 16.08
N GLY A 66 7.54 17.51 15.32
CA GLY A 66 8.19 16.21 15.51
C GLY A 66 7.51 15.05 14.79
N TYR A 67 6.34 15.23 14.15
CA TYR A 67 5.76 14.22 13.28
C TYR A 67 6.76 13.85 12.17
N ARG A 68 7.03 12.54 12.02
CA ARG A 68 7.93 12.00 11.00
C ARG A 68 7.13 11.35 9.87
N THR A 69 7.58 11.54 8.63
CA THR A 69 6.97 10.93 7.45
C THR A 69 8.02 10.44 6.45
N GLN A 70 7.74 9.35 5.74
CA GLN A 70 8.52 8.89 4.57
C GLN A 70 7.80 9.28 3.27
N GLU A 71 7.30 10.50 3.22
CA GLU A 71 6.73 11.16 2.05
C GLU A 71 7.74 12.18 1.48
N GLY A 72 7.45 12.74 0.32
CA GLY A 72 8.20 13.83 -0.31
C GLY A 72 9.00 13.43 -1.54
N ASP A 73 8.92 12.16 -1.95
CA ASP A 73 9.54 11.63 -3.17
C ASP A 73 8.59 11.62 -4.39
N GLY A 74 7.32 11.99 -4.19
CA GLY A 74 6.38 12.43 -5.22
C GLY A 74 6.47 13.94 -5.44
N GLU A 75 5.48 14.68 -4.94
CA GLU A 75 5.56 16.13 -4.80
C GLU A 75 6.42 16.54 -3.59
N LYS A 76 6.97 17.75 -3.63
CA LYS A 76 7.72 18.31 -2.50
C LYS A 76 6.78 18.51 -1.31
N LEU A 77 7.18 18.03 -0.13
CA LEU A 77 6.50 18.33 1.12
C LEU A 77 6.44 19.86 1.39
N PRO A 78 5.47 20.34 2.18
CA PRO A 78 5.43 21.72 2.63
C PRO A 78 6.75 22.16 3.28
N ASP A 79 7.09 23.45 3.18
CA ASP A 79 8.37 23.97 3.68
C ASP A 79 8.56 23.86 5.21
N CYS A 80 7.51 23.48 5.95
CA CYS A 80 7.59 23.17 7.38
C CYS A 80 8.15 21.76 7.67
N TYR A 81 8.52 20.97 6.65
CA TYR A 81 9.19 19.69 6.81
C TYR A 81 10.68 19.81 6.48
N THR A 82 11.50 19.14 7.28
CA THR A 82 12.95 19.02 7.03
C THR A 82 13.31 17.55 6.87
N SER A 83 13.90 17.21 5.72
CA SER A 83 14.41 15.86 5.48
C SER A 83 15.57 15.54 6.42
N GLU A 84 15.55 14.34 6.98
CA GLU A 84 16.55 13.87 7.91
C GLU A 84 17.79 13.38 7.16
N LYS A 85 18.96 13.58 7.78
CA LYS A 85 20.19 13.01 7.26
C LYS A 85 20.17 11.51 7.42
N VAL A 86 20.73 10.81 6.43
CA VAL A 86 21.06 9.39 6.58
C VAL A 86 22.05 9.26 7.73
N ASP A 87 21.76 8.38 8.67
CA ASP A 87 22.62 8.17 9.82
C ASP A 87 23.99 7.58 9.43
N THR A 88 24.92 7.56 10.38
CA THR A 88 26.28 7.11 10.17
C THR A 88 26.42 5.62 9.85
N GLU A 89 25.40 4.81 10.15
CA GLU A 89 25.38 3.37 9.88
C GLU A 89 24.89 3.10 8.45
N ASN A 90 23.90 3.85 7.99
CA ASN A 90 23.25 3.70 6.70
C ASN A 90 23.95 4.44 5.55
N LEU A 91 24.65 5.54 5.85
CA LEU A 91 25.33 6.32 4.81
C LEU A 91 26.39 5.50 4.03
N PRO A 92 27.29 4.74 4.69
CA PRO A 92 28.27 3.90 3.98
C PRO A 92 27.63 2.80 3.14
N ILE A 93 26.43 2.33 3.52
CA ILE A 93 25.69 1.30 2.77
C ILE A 93 25.30 1.85 1.40
N LEU A 94 24.61 3.01 1.37
CA LEU A 94 24.14 3.65 0.14
C LEU A 94 25.31 4.07 -0.75
N GLN A 95 26.36 4.65 -0.16
CA GLN A 95 27.59 5.02 -0.89
C GLN A 95 28.26 3.80 -1.53
N SER A 96 28.42 2.71 -0.78
CA SER A 96 29.02 1.48 -1.29
C SER A 96 28.23 0.88 -2.45
N ILE A 97 26.90 0.96 -2.43
CA ILE A 97 26.05 0.47 -3.52
C ILE A 97 26.18 1.39 -4.74
N ALA A 98 26.09 2.71 -4.53
CA ALA A 98 26.19 3.71 -5.59
C ALA A 98 27.54 3.66 -6.35
N GLU A 99 28.64 3.43 -5.64
CA GLU A 99 29.98 3.35 -6.24
C GLU A 99 30.24 2.05 -7.02
N ASN A 100 29.35 1.04 -6.92
CA ASN A 100 29.57 -0.30 -7.47
C ASN A 100 28.37 -0.80 -8.30
N LEU A 101 27.58 0.11 -8.89
CA LEU A 101 26.44 -0.23 -9.74
C LEU A 101 26.79 -1.17 -10.90
N ASP A 102 28.00 -1.06 -11.46
CA ASP A 102 28.51 -1.91 -12.54
C ASP A 102 28.70 -3.38 -12.14
N THR A 103 28.64 -3.68 -10.84
CA THR A 103 28.84 -5.02 -10.29
C THR A 103 27.55 -5.76 -9.98
N LEU A 104 26.40 -5.09 -10.14
CA LEU A 104 25.08 -5.59 -9.79
C LEU A 104 24.49 -6.51 -10.86
N HIS A 105 23.64 -7.42 -10.42
CA HIS A 105 22.84 -8.23 -11.33
C HIS A 105 21.85 -7.34 -12.11
N PRO A 106 21.68 -7.52 -13.43
CA PRO A 106 20.81 -6.65 -14.24
C PRO A 106 19.37 -6.53 -13.74
N GLU A 107 18.80 -7.62 -13.21
CA GLU A 107 17.40 -7.66 -12.76
C GLU A 107 17.13 -6.82 -11.50
N ILE A 108 18.14 -6.56 -10.66
CA ILE A 108 17.97 -5.70 -9.47
C ILE A 108 18.40 -4.26 -9.72
N LEU A 109 18.98 -3.96 -10.89
CA LEU A 109 19.58 -2.66 -11.16
C LEU A 109 18.53 -1.54 -11.14
N LEU A 110 17.38 -1.73 -11.79
CA LEU A 110 16.32 -0.72 -11.84
C LEU A 110 15.75 -0.37 -10.45
N PRO A 111 15.39 -1.34 -9.58
CA PRO A 111 15.04 -1.03 -8.19
C PRO A 111 16.15 -0.28 -7.44
N VAL A 112 17.42 -0.69 -7.60
CA VAL A 112 18.55 -0.03 -6.92
C VAL A 112 18.76 1.40 -7.40
N GLU A 113 18.70 1.64 -8.71
CA GLU A 113 18.75 2.99 -9.27
C GLU A 113 17.59 3.86 -8.78
N SER A 114 16.40 3.27 -8.63
CA SER A 114 15.25 3.96 -8.04
C SER A 114 15.51 4.36 -6.58
N ILE A 115 16.08 3.46 -5.75
CA ILE A 115 16.51 3.79 -4.37
C ILE A 115 17.51 4.96 -4.40
N LEU A 116 18.57 4.84 -5.20
CA LEU A 116 19.65 5.83 -5.24
C LEU A 116 19.22 7.17 -5.82
N SER A 117 18.19 7.21 -6.67
CA SER A 117 17.64 8.47 -7.20
C SER A 117 17.04 9.37 -6.12
N ARG A 118 16.74 8.82 -4.94
CA ARG A 118 16.26 9.56 -3.75
C ARG A 118 17.38 9.99 -2.81
N PHE A 119 18.62 9.60 -3.10
CA PHE A 119 19.79 9.84 -2.26
C PHE A 119 20.68 10.93 -2.88
N ASP A 120 20.91 12.02 -2.16
CA ASP A 120 21.72 13.15 -2.64
C ASP A 120 23.17 13.16 -2.13
N GLY A 121 23.55 12.15 -1.34
CA GLY A 121 24.85 12.05 -0.70
C GLY A 121 24.79 12.20 0.83
N GLU A 122 23.79 12.87 1.39
CA GLU A 122 23.60 12.99 2.84
C GLU A 122 22.16 12.72 3.30
N ILE A 123 21.18 12.83 2.40
CA ILE A 123 19.76 12.70 2.68
C ILE A 123 19.18 11.63 1.74
N THR A 124 18.23 10.86 2.27
CA THR A 124 17.31 10.04 1.47
C THR A 124 15.90 10.54 1.73
N ILE A 125 15.09 10.68 0.69
CA ILE A 125 13.70 11.14 0.79
C ILE A 125 12.75 10.03 0.36
N GLY A 126 11.71 9.80 1.16
CA GLY A 126 10.63 8.89 0.79
C GLY A 126 10.89 7.44 1.15
N ASP A 127 9.82 6.66 1.06
CA ASP A 127 9.81 5.24 1.40
C ASP A 127 10.41 4.39 0.26
N ILE A 128 11.41 3.57 0.59
CA ILE A 128 12.13 2.70 -0.36
C ILE A 128 11.71 1.23 -0.27
N SER A 129 10.74 0.92 0.58
CA SER A 129 10.35 -0.46 0.87
C SER A 129 9.73 -1.18 -0.34
N ASN A 130 9.15 -0.45 -1.31
CA ASN A 130 8.66 -1.06 -2.55
C ASN A 130 9.83 -1.53 -3.45
N GLU A 131 10.89 -0.75 -3.59
CA GLU A 131 12.08 -1.18 -4.32
C GLU A 131 12.74 -2.39 -3.65
N ILE A 132 12.78 -2.42 -2.32
CA ILE A 132 13.26 -3.60 -1.57
C ILE A 132 12.40 -4.82 -1.88
N ARG A 133 11.07 -4.67 -1.90
CA ARG A 133 10.14 -5.72 -2.31
C ARG A 133 10.45 -6.22 -3.73
N LEU A 134 10.56 -5.32 -4.70
CA LEU A 134 10.85 -5.66 -6.10
C LEU A 134 12.18 -6.40 -6.26
N MET A 135 13.22 -6.03 -5.50
CA MET A 135 14.49 -6.76 -5.50
C MET A 135 14.33 -8.19 -4.99
N VAL A 136 13.55 -8.40 -3.92
CA VAL A 136 13.30 -9.72 -3.34
C VAL A 136 12.42 -10.59 -4.26
N GLU A 137 11.44 -10.00 -4.93
CA GLU A 137 10.55 -10.69 -5.88
C GLU A 137 11.27 -11.19 -7.15
N THR A 138 12.51 -10.75 -7.43
CA THR A 138 13.32 -11.33 -8.51
C THR A 138 13.59 -12.83 -8.32
N GLY A 139 13.58 -13.32 -7.07
CA GLY A 139 13.92 -14.71 -6.74
C GLY A 139 15.41 -15.05 -6.89
N ILE A 140 16.25 -14.08 -7.27
CA ILE A 140 17.71 -14.26 -7.33
C ILE A 140 18.24 -14.34 -5.90
N ASP A 141 19.10 -15.33 -5.62
CA ASP A 141 19.78 -15.43 -4.34
C ASP A 141 20.59 -14.14 -4.07
N ARG A 142 20.50 -13.60 -2.85
CA ARG A 142 21.20 -12.38 -2.45
C ARG A 142 22.71 -12.47 -2.69
N VAL A 143 23.25 -13.69 -2.66
CA VAL A 143 24.66 -13.94 -2.96
C VAL A 143 25.02 -13.50 -4.39
N ASP A 144 24.07 -13.59 -5.32
CA ASP A 144 24.24 -13.34 -6.76
C ASP A 144 23.78 -11.94 -7.19
N TRP A 145 23.19 -11.15 -6.29
CA TRP A 145 22.85 -9.74 -6.52
C TRP A 145 24.06 -8.89 -6.92
N THR A 146 25.26 -9.28 -6.49
CA THR A 146 26.51 -8.62 -6.86
C THR A 146 27.68 -9.60 -6.87
N SER A 147 28.62 -9.35 -7.78
CA SER A 147 29.90 -10.07 -7.82
C SER A 147 30.89 -9.66 -6.72
N ARG A 148 30.59 -8.60 -5.94
CA ARG A 148 31.49 -8.03 -4.92
C ARG A 148 31.03 -8.39 -3.50
N PRO A 149 31.83 -9.16 -2.71
CA PRO A 149 31.45 -9.52 -1.33
C PRO A 149 31.19 -8.34 -0.39
N LYS A 150 31.89 -7.21 -0.56
CA LYS A 150 31.65 -6.01 0.26
C LYS A 150 30.29 -5.38 -0.02
N VAL A 151 29.90 -5.29 -1.30
CA VAL A 151 28.61 -4.73 -1.73
C VAL A 151 27.47 -5.66 -1.29
N ARG A 152 27.70 -6.97 -1.29
CA ARG A 152 26.75 -7.95 -0.74
C ARG A 152 26.42 -7.65 0.72
N ARG A 153 27.44 -7.38 1.54
CA ARG A 153 27.22 -6.99 2.95
C ARG A 153 26.40 -5.70 3.07
N SER A 154 26.61 -4.73 2.17
CA SER A 154 25.80 -3.51 2.13
C SER A 154 24.33 -3.83 1.84
N PHE A 155 24.02 -4.76 0.91
CA PHE A 155 22.64 -5.19 0.69
C PHE A 155 22.03 -5.92 1.88
N GLU A 156 22.79 -6.80 2.56
CA GLU A 156 22.30 -7.46 3.78
C GLU A 156 21.87 -6.43 4.82
N LEU A 157 22.70 -5.44 5.09
CA LEU A 157 22.40 -4.37 6.03
C LEU A 157 21.26 -3.46 5.54
N LEU A 158 21.19 -3.18 4.23
CA LEU A 158 20.08 -2.42 3.66
C LEU A 158 18.74 -3.11 3.91
N LEU A 159 18.68 -4.44 3.76
CA LEU A 159 17.47 -5.23 4.01
C LEU A 159 17.04 -5.24 5.49
N GLU A 160 17.98 -5.01 6.41
CA GLU A 160 17.70 -4.89 7.84
C GLU A 160 17.24 -3.46 8.20
N ASN A 161 17.79 -2.44 7.53
CA ASN A 161 17.68 -1.04 7.97
C ASN A 161 16.83 -0.12 7.08
N TYR A 162 16.32 -0.57 5.92
CA TYR A 162 15.65 0.30 4.94
C TYR A 162 14.49 1.13 5.51
N SER A 163 13.78 0.64 6.52
CA SER A 163 12.70 1.36 7.19
C SER A 163 13.17 2.57 8.01
N GLN A 164 14.47 2.67 8.30
CA GLN A 164 15.07 3.77 9.06
C GLN A 164 15.54 4.94 8.19
N MET A 165 15.37 4.85 6.87
CA MET A 165 15.80 5.87 5.91
C MET A 165 14.59 6.60 5.30
N GLY A 166 14.83 7.73 4.62
CA GLY A 166 13.75 8.40 3.86
C GLY A 166 12.88 9.38 4.67
N TRP A 167 13.20 9.60 5.93
CA TRP A 167 12.37 10.36 6.86
C TRP A 167 12.48 11.88 6.68
N SER A 168 11.35 12.57 6.82
CA SER A 168 11.26 14.01 7.00
C SER A 168 10.49 14.32 8.28
N THR A 169 11.02 15.24 9.09
CA THR A 169 10.40 15.67 10.36
C THR A 169 9.70 17.02 10.18
N LYS A 170 8.46 17.11 10.65
CA LYS A 170 7.67 18.34 10.73
C LYS A 170 8.22 19.27 11.81
N GLN A 171 8.48 20.52 11.45
CA GLN A 171 9.09 21.53 12.33
C GLN A 171 8.04 22.41 13.04
N GLU A 172 6.82 22.46 12.53
CA GLU A 172 5.74 23.28 13.05
C GLU A 172 4.42 22.51 12.98
N GLY A 173 3.65 22.49 14.07
CA GLY A 173 2.35 21.84 14.13
C GLY A 173 1.31 22.57 13.29
N SER A 174 0.57 21.85 12.44
CA SER A 174 -0.46 22.44 11.57
C SER A 174 -1.48 21.42 11.10
N PHE A 175 -2.63 21.94 10.66
CA PHE A 175 -3.57 21.17 9.85
C PHE A 175 -3.00 20.96 8.45
N GLU A 176 -3.09 19.74 7.96
CA GLU A 176 -2.55 19.27 6.68
C GLU A 176 -3.67 18.59 5.89
N SER A 177 -3.78 18.93 4.60
CA SER A 177 -4.88 18.44 3.76
C SER A 177 -4.83 16.92 3.58
N ILE A 178 -6.02 16.32 3.59
CA ILE A 178 -6.29 14.91 3.27
C ILE A 178 -7.45 14.84 2.28
N LYS A 179 -7.37 13.93 1.32
CA LYS A 179 -8.34 13.77 0.23
C LYS A 179 -8.51 12.32 -0.16
N VAL A 180 -9.39 12.07 -1.14
CA VAL A 180 -9.60 10.74 -1.73
C VAL A 180 -8.28 10.07 -2.08
N GLY A 181 -8.14 8.80 -1.69
CA GLY A 181 -6.95 7.98 -1.91
C GLY A 181 -5.88 8.08 -0.81
N ASP A 182 -5.95 9.09 0.06
CA ASP A 182 -5.05 9.18 1.21
C ASP A 182 -5.45 8.18 2.30
N GLN A 183 -4.45 7.79 3.09
CA GLN A 183 -4.62 6.88 4.22
C GLN A 183 -4.27 7.57 5.55
N LEU A 184 -5.06 7.27 6.58
CA LEU A 184 -4.72 7.54 7.98
C LEU A 184 -4.47 6.21 8.72
N THR A 185 -3.57 6.25 9.69
CA THR A 185 -3.32 5.14 10.62
C THR A 185 -3.32 5.68 12.04
N VAL A 186 -4.21 5.18 12.90
CA VAL A 186 -4.36 5.67 14.27
C VAL A 186 -4.41 4.51 15.26
N THR A 187 -4.00 4.76 16.49
CA THR A 187 -4.13 3.83 17.61
C THR A 187 -5.05 4.43 18.68
N ALA A 188 -5.30 3.70 19.78
CA ALA A 188 -6.05 4.24 20.90
C ALA A 188 -5.23 5.30 21.69
N ASP A 189 -3.90 5.15 21.71
CA ASP A 189 -2.99 6.01 22.47
C ASP A 189 -2.48 7.21 21.66
N GLU A 190 -2.53 7.12 20.33
CA GLU A 190 -2.09 8.17 19.40
C GLU A 190 -3.24 8.58 18.47
N PRO A 191 -4.27 9.27 19.02
CA PRO A 191 -5.35 9.77 18.20
C PRO A 191 -4.92 10.98 17.38
N VAL A 192 -5.62 11.24 16.26
CA VAL A 192 -5.38 12.41 15.42
C VAL A 192 -6.62 13.30 15.33
N CYS A 193 -6.43 14.60 15.56
CA CYS A 193 -7.47 15.60 15.35
C CYS A 193 -7.68 15.82 13.85
N ALA A 194 -8.93 15.84 13.39
CA ALA A 194 -9.30 16.07 12.01
C ALA A 194 -10.46 17.06 11.90
N ARG A 195 -10.58 17.68 10.72
CA ARG A 195 -11.72 18.52 10.35
C ARG A 195 -12.02 18.41 8.86
N GLY A 196 -13.27 18.67 8.46
CA GLY A 196 -13.68 18.64 7.05
C GLY A 196 -14.96 17.85 6.83
N LYS A 197 -15.13 17.33 5.62
CA LYS A 197 -16.27 16.50 5.24
C LYS A 197 -15.85 15.42 4.23
N PHE A 198 -15.80 14.19 4.70
CA PHE A 198 -15.37 13.05 3.90
C PHE A 198 -16.00 11.74 4.36
N ARG A 199 -16.05 10.77 3.44
CA ARG A 199 -16.42 9.39 3.71
C ARG A 199 -15.15 8.53 3.65
N TYR A 200 -15.10 7.53 4.52
CA TYR A 200 -13.94 6.66 4.64
C TYR A 200 -14.29 5.21 4.95
N TRP A 201 -13.41 4.34 4.50
CA TRP A 201 -13.32 2.94 4.90
C TRP A 201 -12.34 2.79 6.02
N TRP A 202 -12.59 1.83 6.89
CA TRP A 202 -11.63 1.50 7.90
C TRP A 202 -11.58 0.00 8.16
N ILE A 203 -10.36 -0.47 8.44
CA ILE A 203 -10.12 -1.77 9.04
C ILE A 203 -9.32 -1.55 10.31
N GLU A 204 -9.72 -2.19 11.38
CA GLU A 204 -8.98 -2.19 12.63
C GLU A 204 -8.48 -3.59 12.95
N ASP A 205 -7.16 -3.71 13.11
CA ASP A 205 -6.51 -4.96 13.49
C ASP A 205 -6.24 -4.98 15.00
N THR A 206 -6.96 -5.85 15.70
CA THR A 206 -6.86 -6.02 17.16
C THR A 206 -5.76 -7.00 17.59
N SER A 207 -5.07 -7.63 16.64
CA SER A 207 -4.01 -8.62 16.90
C SER A 207 -2.60 -8.02 16.92
N ILE A 208 -2.48 -6.75 16.52
CA ILE A 208 -1.23 -6.00 16.48
C ILE A 208 -1.33 -4.74 17.34
N PHE A 209 -0.18 -4.30 17.84
CA PHE A 209 -0.05 -3.11 18.68
C PHE A 209 1.02 -2.14 18.15
N MET A 210 1.71 -2.50 17.06
CA MET A 210 2.66 -1.64 16.35
C MET A 210 2.38 -1.66 14.85
N THR A 211 2.54 -0.49 14.23
CA THR A 211 2.51 -0.30 12.79
C THR A 211 3.81 0.32 12.33
N HIS A 212 4.19 0.04 11.08
CA HIS A 212 5.30 0.69 10.40
C HIS A 212 4.83 1.89 9.56
N LEU A 213 3.53 2.14 9.56
CA LEU A 213 2.91 3.21 8.80
C LEU A 213 2.86 4.47 9.64
N THR A 214 3.13 5.58 8.99
CA THR A 214 2.95 6.89 9.59
C THR A 214 1.46 7.19 9.74
N THR A 215 1.14 8.14 10.62
CA THR A 215 -0.25 8.56 10.87
C THR A 215 -0.98 8.95 9.60
N VAL A 216 -0.26 9.52 8.62
CA VAL A 216 -0.82 9.93 7.33
C VAL A 216 0.09 9.44 6.20
N ARG A 217 -0.52 8.96 5.11
CA ARG A 217 0.12 8.69 3.83
C ARG A 217 -0.70 9.34 2.72
N ARG A 218 -0.18 10.44 2.18
CA ARG A 218 -0.83 11.28 1.17
C ARG A 218 -0.30 10.96 -0.21
N LEU A 219 -1.23 10.67 -1.11
CA LEU A 219 -0.94 10.12 -2.43
C LEU A 219 -0.02 11.02 -3.26
N ASN A 220 -0.21 12.34 -3.16
CA ASN A 220 0.55 13.30 -3.96
C ASN A 220 2.02 13.42 -3.54
N TYR A 221 2.33 13.18 -2.27
CA TYR A 221 3.71 13.26 -1.77
C TYR A 221 4.48 11.95 -1.91
N ILE A 222 3.84 10.87 -2.32
CA ILE A 222 4.47 9.55 -2.47
C ILE A 222 4.82 9.35 -3.94
N ARG A 223 6.02 8.83 -4.19
CA ARG A 223 6.44 8.52 -5.56
C ARG A 223 5.49 7.50 -6.19
N ASN A 224 5.05 7.80 -7.40
CA ASN A 224 4.33 6.84 -8.24
C ASN A 224 5.26 5.66 -8.56
N ALA A 225 4.91 4.46 -8.08
CA ALA A 225 5.70 3.24 -8.22
C ALA A 225 5.59 2.60 -9.61
N ALA A 226 4.85 3.22 -10.53
CA ALA A 226 4.68 2.72 -11.87
C ALA A 226 5.96 2.78 -12.71
N THR A 227 6.15 1.75 -13.53
CA THR A 227 7.28 1.68 -14.46
C THR A 227 7.11 2.58 -15.67
N LYS A 228 5.88 3.07 -15.93
CA LYS A 228 5.55 3.99 -17.03
C LYS A 228 4.60 5.10 -16.56
N PRO A 229 4.64 6.31 -17.16
CA PRO A 229 3.73 7.42 -16.83
C PRO A 229 2.22 7.12 -17.02
N SER A 230 1.87 6.13 -17.85
CA SER A 230 0.48 5.68 -18.10
C SER A 230 -0.05 4.68 -17.07
N GLU A 231 0.84 4.15 -16.24
CA GLU A 231 0.53 3.31 -15.11
C GLU A 231 0.58 4.27 -13.90
N PHE A 232 -0.50 4.44 -13.14
CA PHE A 232 -0.41 5.20 -11.89
C PHE A 232 -0.68 4.24 -10.74
N LEU A 233 0.37 3.99 -9.95
CA LEU A 233 0.33 3.26 -8.69
C LEU A 233 0.69 4.29 -7.61
N GLY A 234 -0.32 4.99 -7.09
CA GLY A 234 -0.10 6.19 -6.28
C GLY A 234 0.25 5.89 -4.82
N LEU A 235 -0.19 4.75 -4.27
CA LEU A 235 0.14 4.36 -2.91
C LEU A 235 0.47 2.88 -2.89
N THR A 236 1.70 2.47 -3.17
CA THR A 236 2.08 1.07 -2.94
C THR A 236 2.57 0.94 -1.52
N MET A 237 1.70 0.57 -0.56
CA MET A 237 2.17 0.14 0.75
C MET A 237 2.79 -1.25 0.61
N PRO A 238 4.12 -1.37 0.67
CA PRO A 238 4.78 -2.62 0.31
C PRO A 238 4.83 -3.53 1.52
N TRP A 239 4.99 -4.81 1.22
CA TRP A 239 5.27 -5.82 2.21
C TRP A 239 6.65 -5.59 2.82
N LEU A 240 6.73 -5.43 4.14
CA LEU A 240 8.00 -5.41 4.82
C LEU A 240 8.59 -6.83 4.85
N CYS A 241 9.62 -7.04 4.04
CA CYS A 241 10.19 -8.36 3.77
C CYS A 241 10.85 -9.03 4.98
N TYR A 242 11.16 -8.31 6.07
CA TYR A 242 12.02 -8.77 7.18
C TYR A 242 11.61 -8.22 8.55
N THR A 243 10.32 -8.26 8.89
CA THR A 243 9.88 -7.93 10.26
C THR A 243 9.89 -9.18 11.11
N GLU A 244 10.94 -9.34 11.90
CA GLU A 244 11.21 -10.51 12.74
C GLU A 244 9.98 -10.98 13.54
N THR A 245 9.51 -12.21 13.28
CA THR A 245 9.15 -13.23 14.29
C THR A 245 8.80 -14.54 13.55
N GLU A 246 9.50 -15.63 13.83
CA GLU A 246 9.19 -16.97 13.27
C GLU A 246 7.74 -17.41 13.57
N ASP A 247 7.12 -16.82 14.61
CA ASP A 247 5.78 -17.15 15.09
C ASP A 247 4.63 -16.40 14.37
N LYS A 248 4.92 -15.31 13.63
CA LYS A 248 3.93 -14.55 12.86
C LYS A 248 4.40 -14.41 11.41
N LEU A 249 4.06 -15.40 10.59
CA LEU A 249 4.48 -15.49 9.19
C LEU A 249 4.02 -14.31 8.31
N ASP A 250 2.90 -13.65 8.67
CA ASP A 250 2.46 -12.42 7.99
C ASP A 250 2.98 -11.13 8.67
N GLY A 251 3.61 -11.25 9.84
CA GLY A 251 4.28 -10.17 10.56
C GLY A 251 3.38 -8.97 10.86
N VAL A 252 3.90 -7.78 10.57
CA VAL A 252 3.19 -6.48 10.71
C VAL A 252 2.46 -6.08 9.42
N ASN A 253 2.44 -6.94 8.40
CA ASN A 253 1.82 -6.67 7.11
C ASN A 253 0.34 -7.11 7.14
N SER A 254 -0.41 -6.72 8.17
CA SER A 254 -1.77 -7.23 8.37
C SER A 254 -2.78 -6.68 7.37
N VAL A 255 -2.70 -5.39 7.04
CA VAL A 255 -3.54 -4.75 6.03
C VAL A 255 -2.73 -3.69 5.29
N ASN A 256 -2.71 -3.78 3.97
CA ASN A 256 -2.08 -2.77 3.09
C ASN A 256 -3.07 -2.29 2.03
N ASN A 257 -2.82 -1.09 1.50
CA ASN A 257 -3.63 -0.51 0.43
C ASN A 257 -2.77 -0.11 -0.77
N HIS A 258 -3.21 -0.50 -1.96
CA HIS A 258 -2.71 0.00 -3.24
C HIS A 258 -3.74 0.87 -3.96
N VAL A 259 -3.42 2.15 -4.20
CA VAL A 259 -4.26 3.01 -5.05
C VAL A 259 -3.75 2.95 -6.50
N CYS A 260 -4.54 2.37 -7.38
CA CYS A 260 -4.15 2.01 -8.74
C CYS A 260 -5.06 2.65 -9.79
N HIS A 261 -4.48 3.24 -10.82
CA HIS A 261 -5.14 3.55 -12.08
C HIS A 261 -4.85 2.42 -13.09
N ILE A 262 -5.88 1.63 -13.35
CA ILE A 262 -5.82 0.47 -14.21
C ILE A 262 -6.47 0.83 -15.55
N THR A 263 -5.69 0.75 -16.61
CA THR A 263 -6.10 0.96 -18.00
C THR A 263 -6.14 -0.38 -18.73
N ASP A 264 -6.79 -0.44 -19.89
CA ASP A 264 -6.72 -1.62 -20.78
C ASP A 264 -5.29 -2.11 -21.07
N GLN A 265 -4.31 -1.19 -21.07
CA GLN A 265 -2.92 -1.50 -21.46
C GLN A 265 -2.08 -2.11 -20.33
N ASN A 266 -2.43 -1.83 -19.07
CA ASN A 266 -1.70 -2.33 -17.90
C ASN A 266 -2.50 -3.33 -17.06
N SER A 267 -3.75 -3.58 -17.45
CA SER A 267 -4.63 -4.57 -16.85
C SER A 267 -4.09 -5.98 -17.09
N GLN A 268 -3.77 -6.69 -16.01
CA GLN A 268 -3.32 -8.08 -16.02
C GLN A 268 -4.30 -8.97 -15.28
N THR A 269 -4.57 -10.14 -15.84
CA THR A 269 -5.40 -11.16 -15.21
C THR A 269 -4.54 -11.94 -14.22
N HIS A 270 -4.95 -11.97 -12.95
CA HIS A 270 -4.18 -12.66 -11.93
C HIS A 270 -5.05 -13.21 -10.81
N TYR A 271 -4.47 -14.05 -9.95
CA TYR A 271 -5.09 -14.51 -8.72
C TYR A 271 -4.07 -14.65 -7.59
N HIS A 272 -4.59 -14.69 -6.36
CA HIS A 272 -3.83 -15.06 -5.17
C HIS A 272 -4.18 -16.50 -4.77
N PRO A 273 -3.22 -17.39 -4.51
CA PRO A 273 -3.49 -18.79 -4.18
C PRO A 273 -4.39 -18.99 -2.94
N ALA A 274 -5.26 -20.00 -3.01
CA ALA A 274 -6.09 -20.45 -1.88
C ALA A 274 -5.27 -21.00 -0.70
N GLN A 275 -4.03 -21.43 -0.96
CA GLN A 275 -3.06 -21.84 0.05
C GLN A 275 -1.94 -20.80 0.08
N ALA A 276 -1.61 -20.30 1.27
CA ALA A 276 -0.60 -19.26 1.42
C ALA A 276 0.79 -19.74 0.95
N ILE A 277 1.42 -18.97 0.07
CA ILE A 277 2.84 -19.13 -0.29
C ILE A 277 3.68 -18.50 0.83
N GLY A 278 4.69 -19.24 1.32
CA GLY A 278 5.60 -18.74 2.37
C GLY A 278 5.04 -18.80 3.80
N GLY A 279 3.85 -19.37 4.00
CA GLY A 279 3.20 -19.50 5.32
C GLY A 279 2.15 -18.41 5.60
N GLY A 280 1.57 -18.37 6.80
CA GLY A 280 0.55 -17.38 7.19
C GLY A 280 -0.83 -17.61 6.57
N LYS A 281 -1.63 -16.55 6.45
CA LYS A 281 -2.97 -16.57 5.85
C LYS A 281 -2.89 -16.39 4.32
N PRO A 282 -3.83 -16.98 3.55
CA PRO A 282 -3.99 -16.66 2.14
C PRO A 282 -4.52 -15.23 1.98
N GLN A 283 -4.07 -14.53 0.95
CA GLN A 283 -4.41 -13.12 0.70
C GLN A 283 -5.82 -12.99 0.11
N HIS A 284 -6.65 -12.19 0.78
CA HIS A 284 -7.92 -11.69 0.30
C HIS A 284 -7.71 -10.28 -0.22
N GLU A 285 -8.58 -9.83 -1.12
CA GLU A 285 -8.57 -8.45 -1.58
C GLU A 285 -9.94 -7.81 -1.48
N ILE A 286 -9.97 -6.54 -1.05
CA ILE A 286 -11.14 -5.68 -1.15
C ILE A 286 -10.81 -4.58 -2.16
N HIS A 287 -11.53 -4.56 -3.28
CA HIS A 287 -11.39 -3.56 -4.31
C HIS A 287 -12.46 -2.49 -4.12
N ILE A 288 -12.06 -1.24 -3.95
CA ILE A 288 -12.93 -0.08 -3.79
C ILE A 288 -12.76 0.83 -4.99
N ALA A 289 -13.78 0.97 -5.83
CA ALA A 289 -13.74 1.89 -6.96
C ALA A 289 -13.79 3.35 -6.45
N LEU A 290 -12.82 4.16 -6.87
CA LEU A 290 -12.69 5.56 -6.48
C LEU A 290 -13.18 6.49 -7.59
N GLU A 291 -13.51 7.73 -7.23
CA GLU A 291 -13.86 8.79 -8.18
C GLU A 291 -12.58 9.33 -8.85
N PRO A 292 -12.33 9.04 -10.14
CA PRO A 292 -11.07 9.40 -10.81
C PRO A 292 -10.83 10.91 -10.86
N SER A 293 -11.90 11.70 -11.02
CA SER A 293 -11.81 13.16 -11.07
C SER A 293 -11.31 13.77 -9.75
N SER A 294 -11.57 13.12 -8.61
CA SER A 294 -11.05 13.53 -7.30
C SER A 294 -9.52 13.37 -7.19
N LEU A 295 -8.94 12.54 -8.05
CA LEU A 295 -7.50 12.29 -8.14
C LEU A 295 -6.87 13.01 -9.34
N GLY A 296 -7.64 13.82 -10.08
CA GLY A 296 -7.17 14.49 -11.29
C GLY A 296 -6.90 13.54 -12.46
N ILE A 297 -7.51 12.34 -12.45
CA ILE A 297 -7.34 11.32 -13.48
C ILE A 297 -8.53 11.36 -14.43
N ASP A 298 -8.24 11.45 -15.72
CA ASP A 298 -9.23 11.32 -16.78
C ASP A 298 -9.28 9.84 -17.21
N VAL A 299 -10.41 9.18 -16.96
CA VAL A 299 -10.66 7.81 -17.41
C VAL A 299 -11.69 7.83 -18.53
N GLN A 300 -11.61 6.87 -19.44
CA GLN A 300 -12.67 6.70 -20.44
C GLN A 300 -14.01 6.44 -19.73
N GLU A 301 -15.05 7.21 -20.04
CA GLU A 301 -16.36 7.11 -19.36
C GLU A 301 -17.07 5.76 -19.54
N HIS A 302 -16.57 4.89 -20.43
CA HIS A 302 -17.23 3.64 -20.79
C HIS A 302 -16.29 2.45 -20.65
N GLY A 303 -16.80 1.38 -20.02
CA GLY A 303 -16.08 0.13 -19.91
C GLY A 303 -15.30 -0.06 -18.60
N ASN A 304 -15.74 0.55 -17.50
CA ASN A 304 -15.11 0.37 -16.19
C ASN A 304 -15.71 -0.86 -15.51
N TYR A 305 -14.94 -1.92 -15.35
CA TYR A 305 -15.44 -3.17 -14.80
C TYR A 305 -14.32 -4.02 -14.18
N ILE A 306 -14.73 -5.04 -13.45
CA ILE A 306 -13.88 -6.15 -13.04
C ILE A 306 -14.45 -7.46 -13.58
N ASP A 307 -13.62 -8.24 -14.26
CA ASP A 307 -13.91 -9.63 -14.57
C ASP A 307 -13.46 -10.50 -13.41
N ILE A 308 -14.32 -11.44 -13.01
CA ILE A 308 -14.07 -12.43 -11.97
C ILE A 308 -14.09 -13.82 -12.58
N PHE A 309 -13.00 -14.55 -12.39
CA PHE A 309 -12.76 -15.90 -12.87
C PHE A 309 -12.77 -16.87 -11.67
N PRO A 310 -13.93 -17.45 -11.31
CA PRO A 310 -14.01 -18.40 -10.21
C PRO A 310 -13.27 -19.71 -10.49
N GLU A 311 -12.95 -19.99 -11.76
CA GLU A 311 -12.20 -21.16 -12.22
C GLU A 311 -10.92 -20.68 -12.93
N VAL A 312 -9.81 -20.61 -12.19
CA VAL A 312 -8.53 -20.08 -12.71
C VAL A 312 -7.93 -20.93 -13.85
N ASP A 313 -8.34 -22.20 -13.96
CA ASP A 313 -7.92 -23.11 -15.04
C ASP A 313 -8.78 -22.96 -16.33
N ASP A 314 -9.93 -22.29 -16.26
CA ASP A 314 -10.83 -22.04 -17.38
C ASP A 314 -11.37 -20.60 -17.37
N LEU A 315 -10.61 -19.70 -18.00
CA LEU A 315 -10.96 -18.27 -18.08
C LEU A 315 -12.21 -17.98 -18.92
N THR A 316 -12.79 -18.97 -19.60
CA THR A 316 -14.06 -18.77 -20.32
C THR A 316 -15.25 -18.68 -19.36
N VAL A 317 -15.09 -19.20 -18.14
CA VAL A 317 -16.05 -19.05 -17.04
C VAL A 317 -15.72 -17.78 -16.28
N HIS A 318 -16.40 -16.69 -16.61
CA HIS A 318 -16.22 -15.42 -15.91
C HIS A 318 -17.51 -14.66 -15.66
N GLN A 319 -17.47 -13.79 -14.65
CA GLN A 319 -18.53 -12.84 -14.34
C GLN A 319 -17.97 -11.43 -14.47
N LYS A 320 -18.62 -10.61 -15.29
CA LYS A 320 -18.35 -9.18 -15.40
C LYS A 320 -19.16 -8.40 -14.38
N ILE A 321 -18.50 -7.50 -13.65
CA ILE A 321 -19.11 -6.60 -12.66
C ILE A 321 -18.74 -5.17 -13.04
N GLU A 322 -19.74 -4.32 -13.25
CA GLU A 322 -19.51 -2.90 -13.51
C GLU A 322 -18.97 -2.18 -12.27
N LEU A 323 -17.99 -1.30 -12.48
CA LEU A 323 -17.38 -0.50 -11.42
C LEU A 323 -17.83 0.97 -11.58
N SER A 324 -18.60 1.45 -10.62
CA SER A 324 -18.86 2.87 -10.40
C SER A 324 -18.15 3.32 -9.13
N PRO A 325 -17.79 4.61 -8.98
CA PRO A 325 -17.22 5.12 -7.73
C PRO A 325 -18.09 4.74 -6.53
N GLY A 326 -17.48 4.08 -5.53
CA GLY A 326 -18.15 3.51 -4.37
C GLY A 326 -18.55 2.03 -4.50
N THR A 327 -18.38 1.39 -5.66
CA THR A 327 -18.50 -0.07 -5.79
C THR A 327 -17.40 -0.75 -4.99
N ILE A 328 -17.76 -1.81 -4.28
CA ILE A 328 -16.84 -2.65 -3.51
C ILE A 328 -16.96 -4.09 -3.98
N VAL A 329 -15.81 -4.72 -4.18
CA VAL A 329 -15.73 -6.13 -4.52
C VAL A 329 -14.79 -6.82 -3.55
N TYR A 330 -15.34 -7.73 -2.75
CA TYR A 330 -14.57 -8.61 -1.87
C TYR A 330 -14.23 -9.91 -2.60
N ILE A 331 -12.93 -10.10 -2.84
CA ILE A 331 -12.36 -11.18 -3.62
C ILE A 331 -11.63 -12.14 -2.68
N PRO A 332 -12.17 -13.36 -2.49
CA PRO A 332 -11.47 -14.37 -1.71
C PRO A 332 -10.32 -14.99 -2.50
N PRO A 333 -9.34 -15.62 -1.80
CA PRO A 333 -8.22 -16.28 -2.44
C PRO A 333 -8.69 -17.43 -3.34
N GLY A 334 -7.87 -17.74 -4.35
CA GLY A 334 -8.16 -18.72 -5.40
C GLY A 334 -9.09 -18.20 -6.49
N THR A 335 -9.42 -16.90 -6.50
CA THR A 335 -10.30 -16.28 -7.49
C THR A 335 -9.48 -15.42 -8.44
N GLY A 336 -9.51 -15.76 -9.73
CA GLY A 336 -8.91 -14.91 -10.76
C GLY A 336 -9.70 -13.64 -10.93
N HIS A 337 -9.03 -12.53 -11.21
CA HIS A 337 -9.70 -11.28 -11.49
C HIS A 337 -8.87 -10.37 -12.39
N ARG A 338 -9.55 -9.45 -13.07
CA ARG A 338 -8.96 -8.45 -13.96
C ARG A 338 -9.80 -7.19 -13.93
N ILE A 339 -9.21 -6.05 -13.54
CA ILE A 339 -9.86 -4.74 -13.62
C ILE A 339 -9.58 -4.10 -14.96
N VAL A 340 -10.57 -3.38 -15.49
CA VAL A 340 -10.47 -2.62 -16.72
C VAL A 340 -10.93 -1.18 -16.50
N ASN A 341 -10.11 -0.22 -16.93
CA ASN A 341 -10.38 1.22 -17.02
C ASN A 341 -10.93 1.86 -15.72
N ALA A 342 -10.37 1.50 -14.56
CA ALA A 342 -10.85 2.03 -13.28
C ALA A 342 -9.71 2.56 -12.41
N VAL A 343 -10.05 3.50 -11.53
CA VAL A 343 -9.20 3.87 -10.40
C VAL A 343 -9.74 3.16 -9.17
N VAL A 344 -8.90 2.37 -8.52
CA VAL A 344 -9.29 1.51 -7.39
C VAL A 344 -8.33 1.65 -6.22
N SER A 345 -8.88 1.56 -5.01
CA SER A 345 -8.13 1.21 -3.80
C SER A 345 -8.22 -0.31 -3.64
N VAL A 346 -7.09 -1.00 -3.65
CA VAL A 346 -6.98 -2.44 -3.45
C VAL A 346 -6.45 -2.68 -2.06
N LEU A 347 -7.28 -3.21 -1.17
CA LEU A 347 -6.87 -3.58 0.19
C LEU A 347 -6.46 -5.06 0.20
N GLY A 348 -5.21 -5.35 0.52
CA GLY A 348 -4.69 -6.72 0.66
C GLY A 348 -4.72 -7.18 2.12
N ILE A 349 -5.26 -8.39 2.37
CA ILE A 349 -5.42 -8.95 3.73
C ILE A 349 -5.04 -10.46 3.77
N PRO A 350 -3.90 -10.84 4.39
CA PRO A 350 -2.81 -9.96 4.82
C PRO A 350 -2.28 -9.14 3.63
N GLY A 351 -1.51 -8.08 3.89
CA GLY A 351 -0.96 -7.19 2.87
C GLY A 351 -0.23 -7.92 1.73
N PHE A 352 0.07 -7.22 0.64
CA PHE A 352 0.56 -7.80 -0.62
C PHE A 352 1.80 -8.70 -0.50
N LYS A 353 1.59 -10.00 -0.29
CA LYS A 353 2.64 -10.98 0.01
C LYS A 353 3.59 -11.14 -1.18
N LEU A 354 4.87 -11.32 -0.86
CA LEU A 354 5.90 -11.64 -1.85
C LEU A 354 5.53 -12.91 -2.65
N ASN A 355 5.69 -12.85 -3.97
CA ASN A 355 5.48 -13.98 -4.88
C ASN A 355 4.08 -14.62 -4.79
N ASN A 356 3.08 -13.87 -4.30
CA ASN A 356 1.74 -14.36 -4.07
C ASN A 356 0.74 -14.00 -5.17
N THR A 357 1.19 -13.29 -6.20
CA THR A 357 0.42 -12.95 -7.40
C THR A 357 0.78 -13.92 -8.51
N ILE A 358 -0.19 -14.69 -9.00
CA ILE A 358 -0.01 -15.59 -10.15
C ILE A 358 -0.74 -14.99 -11.35
N PHE A 359 0.00 -14.62 -12.38
CA PHE A 359 -0.54 -14.10 -13.65
C PHE A 359 -1.09 -15.23 -14.52
N LEU A 360 -2.19 -14.96 -15.21
CA LEU A 360 -2.91 -15.91 -16.06
C LEU A 360 -2.80 -15.56 -17.57
N ASP A 361 -2.28 -14.37 -17.92
CA ASP A 361 -2.10 -13.89 -19.29
C ASP A 361 -0.74 -13.25 -19.58
#